data_AF-A0A0P8X8B0-F1
#
_entry.id   AF-A0A0P8X8B0-F1
#
_cell.length_a   1.000
_cell.length_b   1.000
_cell.length_c   1.000
_cell.angle_alpha   90.00
_cell.angle_beta   90.00
_cell.angle_gamma   90.00
#
_symmetry.space_group_name_H-M   'P 1'
#
loop_
_entity.id
_entity.type
_entity.pdbx_description
1 polymer ?
#
loop_
_entity_poly.entity_id
_entity_poly.type
_entity_poly.pdbx_seq_one_letter_code
_entity_poly.pdbx_strand_id
1 'polypeptide(L)'
;MEGLRVYPIKDIEKLKEVIENVLDYGVLDVEIENRASLLDDMLDRKDEKLKYAMKKLGENDIGEARLVLKEGKAILVLKIENVISIRFVLEDVQNIIKALGISG
;
A
#
# COMPACT_ATOMS: atom_id res chain seq x y z
N MET A 1 6.33 9.47 -22.29
CA MET A 1 6.32 10.00 -20.91
C MET A 1 5.10 9.41 -20.22
N GLU A 2 5.27 8.33 -19.47
CA GLU A 2 4.17 7.87 -18.61
C GLU A 2 4.04 8.85 -17.45
N GLY A 3 2.95 9.63 -17.47
CA GLY A 3 2.66 10.61 -16.43
C GLY A 3 2.24 9.94 -15.12
N LEU A 4 2.44 10.65 -14.02
CA LEU A 4 1.90 10.28 -12.70
C LEU A 4 0.38 10.12 -12.80
N ARG A 5 -0.14 8.95 -12.44
CA ARG A 5 -1.60 8.72 -12.31
C ARG A 5 -1.94 8.35 -10.88
N VAL A 6 -2.98 8.96 -10.33
CA VAL A 6 -3.43 8.73 -8.95
C VAL A 6 -4.89 8.32 -8.97
N TYR A 7 -5.19 7.18 -8.35
CA TYR A 7 -6.52 6.61 -8.28
C TYR A 7 -6.93 6.44 -6.81
N PRO A 8 -7.91 7.20 -6.30
CA PRO A 8 -8.45 6.97 -4.98
C PRO A 8 -9.22 5.64 -4.95
N ILE A 9 -9.02 4.84 -3.90
CA ILE A 9 -9.68 3.54 -3.74
C ILE A 9 -10.85 3.76 -2.77
N LYS A 10 -12.07 3.59 -3.28
CA LYS A 10 -13.32 3.77 -2.50
C LYS A 10 -13.88 2.45 -1.97
N ASP A 11 -13.58 1.35 -2.66
CA ASP A 11 -14.03 0.02 -2.28
C ASP A 11 -13.04 -0.61 -1.28
N ILE A 12 -13.35 -0.47 0.00
CA ILE A 12 -12.48 -0.90 1.09
C ILE A 12 -12.50 -2.42 1.27
N GLU A 13 -13.63 -3.09 0.99
CA GLU A 13 -13.69 -4.56 1.08
C GLU A 13 -12.77 -5.19 0.04
N LYS A 14 -12.85 -4.73 -1.20
CA LYS A 14 -11.95 -5.18 -2.27
C LYS A 14 -10.49 -4.84 -1.98
N LEU A 15 -10.24 -3.68 -1.36
CA LEU A 15 -8.90 -3.31 -0.93
C LEU A 15 -8.35 -4.28 0.12
N LYS A 16 -9.17 -4.71 1.09
CA LYS A 16 -8.77 -5.69 2.11
C LYS A 16 -8.37 -7.02 1.46
N GLU A 17 -9.15 -7.52 0.49
CA GLU A 17 -8.80 -8.73 -0.29
C GLU A 17 -7.46 -8.59 -1.02
N VAL A 18 -7.21 -7.42 -1.62
CA VAL A 18 -5.94 -7.12 -2.31
C VAL A 18 -4.76 -7.06 -1.33
N ILE A 19 -4.96 -6.52 -0.14
CA ILE A 19 -3.92 -6.44 0.89
C ILE A 19 -3.55 -7.82 1.42
N GLU A 20 -4.54 -8.70 1.64
CA GLU A 20 -4.31 -10.08 2.08
C GLU A 20 -3.42 -10.85 1.11
N ASN A 21 -3.52 -10.55 -0.18
CA ASN A 21 -2.74 -11.18 -1.25
C ASN A 21 -1.65 -10.25 -1.81
N VAL A 22 -1.21 -9.23 -1.06
CA VAL A 22 -0.35 -8.17 -1.63
C VAL A 22 0.98 -8.71 -2.18
N LEU A 23 1.47 -9.81 -1.59
CA LEU A 23 2.74 -10.45 -1.97
C LEU A 23 2.70 -11.02 -3.37
N ASP A 24 1.53 -11.41 -3.87
CA ASP A 24 1.33 -11.97 -5.20
C ASP A 24 1.55 -10.91 -6.30
N TYR A 25 1.53 -9.63 -5.97
CA TYR A 25 1.78 -8.52 -6.90
C TYR A 25 3.26 -8.09 -6.97
N GLY A 26 4.18 -8.88 -6.43
CA GLY A 26 5.61 -8.60 -6.48
C GLY A 26 6.01 -7.36 -5.68
N VAL A 27 5.85 -7.42 -4.35
CA VAL A 27 6.25 -6.32 -3.45
C VAL A 27 7.75 -6.11 -3.58
N LEU A 28 8.15 -4.95 -4.12
CA LEU A 28 9.54 -4.52 -4.24
C LEU A 28 10.03 -3.89 -2.93
N ASP A 29 9.20 -3.05 -2.32
CA ASP A 29 9.53 -2.33 -1.09
C ASP A 29 8.27 -2.00 -0.27
N VAL A 30 8.45 -1.76 1.03
CA VAL A 30 7.43 -1.31 1.96
C VAL A 30 7.98 -0.16 2.79
N GLU A 31 7.36 1.00 2.72
CA GLU A 31 7.66 2.13 3.59
C GLU A 31 6.53 2.34 4.59
N ILE A 32 6.90 2.65 5.83
CA ILE A 32 5.96 2.97 6.90
C ILE A 32 6.37 4.33 7.44
N GLU A 33 5.42 5.23 7.59
CA GLU A 33 5.57 6.50 8.30
C GLU A 33 4.58 6.48 9.46
N ASN A 34 5.06 6.62 10.70
CA ASN A 34 4.19 6.65 11.87
C ASN A 34 4.33 7.97 12.62
N ARG A 35 3.32 8.83 12.50
CA ARG A 35 3.36 10.17 13.12
C ARG A 35 3.19 10.14 14.63
N ALA A 36 2.71 9.03 15.20
CA ALA A 36 2.58 8.88 16.64
C ALA A 36 3.83 8.28 17.30
N SER A 37 4.78 7.74 16.54
CA SER A 37 5.97 7.08 17.09
C SER A 37 7.06 6.97 16.03
N LEU A 38 8.31 7.27 16.39
CA LEU A 38 9.52 7.14 15.55
C LEU A 38 9.91 5.66 15.24
N LEU A 39 8.93 4.76 15.23
CA LEU A 39 9.08 3.32 15.03
C LEU A 39 9.61 2.97 13.64
N ASP A 40 9.37 3.87 12.69
CA ASP A 40 9.81 3.85 11.30
C ASP A 40 11.34 3.82 11.14
N ASP A 41 12.09 4.46 12.04
CA ASP A 41 13.57 4.43 12.04
C ASP A 41 14.16 3.13 12.63
N MET A 42 13.35 2.28 13.27
CA MET A 42 13.82 1.05 13.93
C MET A 42 13.64 -0.21 13.08
N LEU A 43 12.83 -0.14 12.01
CA LEU A 43 12.55 -1.27 11.13
C LEU A 43 13.45 -1.20 9.90
N ASP A 44 14.69 -1.66 9.99
CA ASP A 44 15.64 -1.60 8.87
C ASP A 44 15.35 -2.64 7.77
N ARG A 45 14.68 -3.74 8.13
CA ARG A 45 14.48 -4.88 7.22
C ARG A 45 13.09 -4.87 6.60
N LYS A 46 13.04 -5.09 5.28
CA LYS A 46 11.80 -5.19 4.50
C LYS A 46 10.80 -6.19 5.10
N ASP A 47 11.25 -7.36 5.54
CA ASP A 47 10.35 -8.38 6.11
C ASP A 47 9.72 -7.93 7.43
N GLU A 48 10.46 -7.18 8.24
CA GLU A 48 9.96 -6.61 9.50
C GLU A 48 8.95 -5.48 9.22
N LYS A 49 9.26 -4.61 8.23
CA LYS A 49 8.33 -3.59 7.74
C LYS A 49 7.04 -4.21 7.22
N LEU A 50 7.14 -5.25 6.40
CA LEU A 50 5.96 -5.96 5.88
C LEU A 50 5.12 -6.57 7.01
N LYS A 51 5.77 -7.27 7.96
CA LYS A 51 5.07 -7.86 9.11
C LYS A 51 4.38 -6.80 9.97
N TYR A 52 5.04 -5.66 10.20
CA TYR A 52 4.44 -4.54 10.92
C TYR A 52 3.26 -3.93 10.16
N ALA A 53 3.40 -3.69 8.86
CA ALA A 53 2.35 -3.16 8.01
C ALA A 53 1.11 -4.07 8.04
N MET A 54 1.29 -5.38 7.84
CA MET A 54 0.20 -6.36 7.89
C MET A 54 -0.48 -6.40 9.24
N LYS A 55 0.30 -6.38 10.33
CA LYS A 55 -0.24 -6.30 11.68
C LYS A 55 -1.13 -5.06 11.85
N LYS A 56 -0.66 -3.89 11.40
CA LYS A 56 -1.43 -2.63 11.53
C LYS A 56 -2.70 -2.59 10.68
N LEU A 57 -2.66 -3.16 9.48
CA LEU A 57 -3.82 -3.27 8.61
C LEU A 57 -4.86 -4.28 9.13
N GLY A 58 -4.43 -5.30 9.88
CA GLY A 58 -5.35 -6.21 10.58
C GLY A 58 -5.92 -5.66 11.88
N GLU A 59 -5.18 -4.78 12.57
CA GLU A 59 -5.60 -4.18 13.85
C GLU A 59 -6.50 -2.94 13.68
N ASN A 60 -6.48 -2.28 12.52
CA ASN A 60 -7.10 -0.96 12.34
C ASN A 60 -7.79 -0.83 10.99
N ASP A 61 -8.80 0.05 10.92
CA ASP A 61 -9.46 0.37 9.66
C ASP A 61 -8.66 1.37 8.82
N ILE A 62 -8.76 1.21 7.50
CA ILE A 62 -8.12 2.08 6.52
C ILE A 62 -9.02 3.30 6.31
N GLY A 63 -8.52 4.48 6.69
CA GLY A 63 -9.25 5.74 6.54
C GLY A 63 -9.17 6.30 5.11
N GLU A 64 -8.01 6.19 4.47
CA GLU A 64 -7.83 6.57 3.07
C GLU A 64 -6.91 5.58 2.35
N ALA A 65 -7.22 5.33 1.08
CA ALA A 65 -6.38 4.51 0.21
C ALA A 65 -6.31 5.08 -1.20
N ARG A 66 -5.15 4.96 -1.83
CA ARG A 66 -4.93 5.37 -3.22
C ARG A 66 -3.85 4.54 -3.88
N LEU A 67 -4.04 4.25 -5.16
CA LEU A 67 -3.03 3.67 -6.02
C LEU A 67 -2.36 4.79 -6.83
N VAL A 68 -1.04 4.83 -6.82
CA VAL A 68 -0.25 5.76 -7.62
C VAL A 68 0.55 4.96 -8.65
N LEU A 69 0.38 5.26 -9.93
CA LEU A 69 1.17 4.68 -11.01
C LEU A 69 2.27 5.67 -11.38
N LYS A 70 3.52 5.23 -11.31
CA LYS A 70 4.69 6.04 -11.62
C LYS A 70 5.83 5.15 -12.10
N GLU A 71 6.45 5.51 -13.22
CA GLU A 71 7.68 4.87 -13.73
C GLU A 71 7.56 3.34 -13.86
N GLY A 72 6.42 2.86 -14.40
CA GLY A 72 6.15 1.42 -14.54
C GLY A 72 5.92 0.67 -13.23
N LYS A 73 5.76 1.36 -12.10
CA LYS A 73 5.47 0.78 -10.78
C LYS A 73 4.12 1.22 -10.26
N ALA A 74 3.54 0.37 -9.42
CA ALA A 74 2.32 0.66 -8.68
C ALA A 74 2.67 0.90 -7.21
N ILE A 75 2.27 2.05 -6.68
CA ILE A 75 2.50 2.43 -5.30
C ILE A 75 1.14 2.49 -4.61
N LEU A 76 0.84 1.49 -3.79
CA LEU A 76 -0.38 1.45 -2.98
C LEU A 76 -0.11 2.20 -1.68
N VAL A 77 -0.77 3.35 -1.51
CA VAL A 77 -0.66 4.20 -0.32
C VAL A 77 -1.91 4.03 0.52
N LEU A 78 -1.72 3.62 1.77
CA LEU A 78 -2.76 3.42 2.77
C LEU A 78 -2.52 4.38 3.93
N LYS A 79 -3.60 4.95 4.47
CA LYS A 79 -3.59 5.72 5.71
C LYS A 79 -4.52 5.09 6.72
N ILE A 80 -4.01 4.90 7.93
CA ILE A 80 -4.74 4.42 9.09
C ILE A 80 -4.86 5.59 10.07
N GLU A 81 -6.10 5.94 10.43
CA GLU A 81 -6.43 6.97 11.43
C GLU A 81 -5.73 8.34 11.26
N ASN A 82 -5.23 8.67 10.06
CA ASN A 82 -4.34 9.81 9.78
C ASN A 82 -3.01 9.84 10.55
N VAL A 83 -2.65 8.75 11.22
CA VAL A 83 -1.43 8.63 12.03
C VAL A 83 -0.38 7.79 11.32
N ILE A 84 -0.78 6.67 10.72
CA ILE A 84 0.14 5.73 10.07
C ILE A 84 -0.10 5.78 8.58
N SER A 85 0.97 5.99 7.81
CA SER A 85 0.96 5.80 6.36
C SER A 85 1.80 4.59 5.99
N ILE A 86 1.22 3.69 5.20
CA ILE A 86 1.90 2.51 4.66
C ILE A 86 1.94 2.65 3.15
N ARG A 87 3.11 2.41 2.55
CA ARG A 87 3.32 2.47 1.11
C ARG A 87 3.93 1.15 0.63
N PHE A 88 3.18 0.42 -0.18
CA PHE A 88 3.68 -0.75 -0.89
C PHE A 88 4.12 -0.35 -2.28
N VAL A 89 5.35 -0.67 -2.65
CA VAL A 89 5.84 -0.53 -4.03
C VAL A 89 5.74 -1.90 -4.68
N LEU A 90 4.95 -1.98 -5.75
CA LEU A 90 4.56 -3.21 -6.43
C LEU A 90 5.08 -3.18 -7.87
N GLU A 91 5.61 -4.31 -8.33
CA GLU A 91 6.05 -4.51 -9.70
C GLU A 91 4.88 -4.80 -10.64
N ASP A 92 3.89 -5.58 -10.18
CA ASP A 92 2.80 -6.04 -11.03
C ASP A 92 1.65 -5.02 -11.14
N VAL A 93 1.90 -3.98 -11.94
CA VAL A 93 0.95 -2.89 -12.18
C VAL A 93 -0.36 -3.37 -12.79
N GLN A 94 -0.32 -4.33 -13.71
CA GLN A 94 -1.53 -4.74 -14.44
C GLN A 94 -2.46 -5.54 -13.53
N ASN A 95 -1.92 -6.48 -12.74
CA ASN A 95 -2.74 -7.31 -11.87
C ASN A 95 -3.31 -6.50 -10.69
N ILE A 96 -2.55 -5.55 -10.12
CA ILE A 96 -3.08 -4.72 -9.02
C ILE A 96 -4.20 -3.78 -9.49
N ILE A 97 -4.08 -3.19 -10.68
CA ILE A 97 -5.13 -2.34 -11.28
C ILE A 97 -6.41 -3.16 -11.49
N LYS A 98 -6.26 -4.35 -12.09
CA LYS A 98 -7.38 -5.27 -12.35
C LYS A 98 -8.03 -5.72 -11.05
N ALA A 99 -7.23 -6.11 -10.06
CA ALA A 99 -7.71 -6.53 -8.75
C ALA A 99 -8.47 -5.41 -8.05
N LEU A 100 -7.99 -4.16 -8.10
CA LEU A 100 -8.70 -3.01 -7.55
C LEU A 100 -9.89 -2.53 -8.42
N GLY A 101 -10.10 -3.12 -9.60
CA GLY A 101 -11.18 -2.73 -10.51
C GLY A 101 -11.02 -1.31 -11.06
N ILE A 102 -9.79 -0.80 -11.08
CA ILE A 102 -9.48 0.53 -11.57
C ILE A 102 -9.52 0.47 -13.09
N SER A 103 -10.51 1.14 -13.67
CA SER A 103 -10.61 1.30 -15.12
C SER A 103 -9.93 2.61 -15.48
N GLY A 104 -8.91 2.53 -16.33
CA GLY A 104 -8.15 3.69 -16.85
C GLY A 104 -8.77 4.24 -18.13
#